data_AF-A0A933BI27-F1
#
_entry.id   AF-A0A933BI27-F1
#
_cell.length_a   1.000
_cell.length_b   1.000
_cell.length_c   1.000
_cell.angle_alpha   90.00
_cell.angle_beta   90.00
_cell.angle_gamma   90.00
#
_symmetry.space_group_name_H-M   'P 1'
#
loop_
_entity.id
_entity.type
_entity.pdbx_description
1 polymer ?
#
loop_
_entity_poly.entity_id
_entity_poly.type
_entity_poly.pdbx_seq_one_letter_code
_entity_poly.pdbx_strand_id
1 'polypeptide(L)' 'MMLKLRAKMDRQDVAVRDWSDASVVFRAWIEKNGYGASNLARGAGDILDMGKKVAHVSFNGRVWAANGKEII' A
#
# COMPACT_ATOMS: atom_id res chain seq x y z
N MET A 1 0.61 -14.58 -9.60
CA MET A 1 -0.29 -13.54 -9.05
C MET A 1 0.53 -12.25 -9.02
N MET A 2 0.01 -11.13 -9.55
CA MET A 2 0.79 -9.88 -9.65
C MET A 2 0.14 -8.82 -8.76
N LEU A 3 0.75 -8.58 -7.60
CA LEU A 3 0.27 -7.60 -6.65
C LEU A 3 0.68 -6.19 -7.10
N LYS A 4 -0.22 -5.24 -6.92
CA LYS A 4 -0.01 -3.84 -7.27
C LYS A 4 -0.33 -2.95 -6.08
N LEU A 5 0.63 -2.17 -5.61
CA LEU A 5 0.47 -1.17 -4.58
C LEU A 5 0.04 0.17 -5.18
N ARG A 6 -1.05 0.72 -4.68
CA ARG A 6 -1.54 2.04 -5.09
C ARG A 6 -0.96 3.15 -4.21
N ALA A 7 -0.06 3.94 -4.79
CA ALA A 7 0.44 5.19 -4.22
C ALA A 7 -0.27 6.38 -4.91
N LYS A 8 -1.20 7.04 -4.20
CA LYS A 8 -2.22 7.88 -4.85
C LYS A 8 -1.70 9.18 -5.49
N MET A 9 -0.53 9.70 -5.11
CA MET A 9 -0.02 10.94 -5.73
C MET A 9 0.65 10.72 -7.08
N ASP A 10 1.20 9.53 -7.36
CA ASP A 10 1.88 9.26 -8.63
C ASP A 10 0.93 8.75 -9.72
N ARG A 11 -0.37 8.56 -9.40
CA ARG A 11 -1.43 7.98 -10.27
C ARG A 11 -1.05 6.63 -10.92
N GLN A 12 0.09 6.05 -10.58
CA GLN A 12 0.57 4.77 -11.08
C GLN A 12 0.58 3.75 -9.95
N ASP A 13 0.02 2.59 -10.25
CA ASP A 13 0.10 1.41 -9.39
C ASP A 13 1.50 0.80 -9.54
N VAL A 14 2.20 0.56 -8.43
CA VAL A 14 3.55 -0.01 -8.39
C VAL A 14 3.45 -1.53 -8.24
N ALA A 15 4.11 -2.28 -9.12
CA ALA A 15 4.19 -3.73 -8.98
C ALA A 15 5.02 -4.10 -7.74
N VAL A 16 4.50 -5.02 -6.92
CA VAL A 16 5.15 -5.52 -5.71
C VAL A 16 5.12 -7.04 -5.71
N ARG A 17 6.16 -7.66 -5.14
CA ARG A 17 6.35 -9.11 -5.19
C ARG A 17 5.55 -9.84 -4.12
N ASP A 18 5.48 -9.25 -2.92
CA ASP A 18 4.82 -9.81 -1.75
C ASP A 18 4.37 -8.68 -0.79
N TRP A 19 3.83 -9.07 0.36
CA TRP A 19 3.32 -8.14 1.38
C TRP A 19 4.43 -7.31 2.02
N SER A 20 5.60 -7.89 2.24
CA SER A 20 6.76 -7.19 2.84
C SER A 20 7.30 -6.14 1.88
N ASP A 21 7.39 -6.47 0.60
CA ASP A 21 7.76 -5.55 -0.47
C ASP A 21 6.77 -4.37 -0.56
N ALA A 22 5.46 -4.66 -0.45
CA ALA A 22 4.44 -3.61 -0.41
C ALA A 22 4.59 -2.66 0.78
N SER A 23 4.91 -3.20 1.97
CA SER A 23 5.19 -2.39 3.17
C SER A 23 6.39 -1.47 2.96
N VAL A 24 7.51 -2.02 2.52
CA VAL A 24 8.76 -1.28 2.28
C VAL A 24 8.56 -0.19 1.24
N VAL A 25 7.97 -0.53 0.09
CA VAL A 25 7.73 0.42 -1.01
C VAL A 25 6.80 1.55 -0.55
N PHE A 26 5.75 1.23 0.21
CA PHE A 26 4.83 2.26 0.69
C PHE A 26 5.49 3.20 1.71
N ARG A 27 6.28 2.66 2.64
CA ARG A 27 7.03 3.46 3.63
C ARG A 27 8.07 4.36 2.96
N ALA A 28 8.81 3.85 1.99
CA ALA A 28 9.76 4.63 1.21
C ALA A 28 9.06 5.75 0.43
N TRP A 29 7.87 5.48 -0.14
CA TRP A 29 7.07 6.50 -0.82
C TRP A 29 6.59 7.59 0.15
N ILE A 30 6.11 7.22 1.34
CA ILE A 30 5.72 8.16 2.39
C ILE A 30 6.89 9.06 2.79
N GLU A 31 8.05 8.46 3.05
CA GLU A 31 9.26 9.17 3.49
C GLU A 31 9.77 10.13 2.41
N LYS A 32 9.87 9.65 1.17
CA LYS A 32 10.30 10.46 0.02
C LYS A 32 9.45 11.71 -0.19
N ASN A 33 8.16 11.63 0.10
CA ASN A 33 7.23 12.73 -0.10
C ASN A 33 6.89 13.50 1.19
N GLY A 34 7.44 13.10 2.35
CA GLY A 34 7.16 13.75 3.63
C GLY A 34 5.71 13.65 4.11
N TYR A 35 4.98 12.58 3.76
CA TYR A 35 3.59 12.43 4.19
C TYR A 35 3.48 12.06 5.67
N GLY A 36 2.57 12.74 6.38
CA GLY A 36 2.05 12.29 7.66
C GLY A 36 0.82 11.37 7.48
N ALA A 37 0.48 10.60 8.52
CA ALA A 37 -0.66 9.68 8.48
C ALA A 37 -1.97 10.38 8.08
N SER A 38 -2.22 11.58 8.60
CA SER A 38 -3.42 12.38 8.31
C SER A 38 -3.45 12.99 6.90
N ASN A 39 -2.33 12.96 6.18
CA ASN A 39 -2.18 13.57 4.85
C ASN A 39 -2.30 12.53 3.72
N LEU A 40 -2.49 11.25 4.07
CA LEU A 40 -2.66 10.19 3.08
C LEU A 40 -4.03 10.29 2.41
N ALA A 41 -4.02 10.44 1.09
CA ALA A 41 -5.25 10.47 0.32
C ALA A 41 -5.97 9.11 0.37
N ARG A 42 -7.31 9.13 0.42
CA ARG A 42 -8.15 7.91 0.44
C ARG A 42 -7.74 6.92 -0.65
N GLY A 43 -7.39 5.68 -0.27
CA GLY A 43 -6.95 4.62 -1.17
C GLY A 43 -5.42 4.53 -1.37
N ALA A 44 -4.63 5.44 -0.77
CA ALA A 44 -3.19 5.25 -0.66
C ALA A 44 -2.89 4.03 0.21
N GLY A 45 -1.98 3.17 -0.24
CA GLY A 45 -1.62 1.93 0.44
C GLY A 45 -2.50 0.74 0.06
N ASP A 46 -3.53 0.90 -0.77
CA ASP A 46 -4.33 -0.23 -1.24
C ASP A 46 -3.47 -1.17 -2.10
N ILE A 47 -3.57 -2.47 -1.82
CA ILE A 47 -2.94 -3.51 -2.65
C ILE A 47 -4.03 -4.16 -3.49
N LEU A 48 -3.81 -4.19 -4.79
CA LEU A 48 -4.72 -4.71 -5.80
C LEU A 48 -4.17 -5.98 -6.41
N ASP A 49 -5.05 -6.94 -6.67
CA ASP A 49 -4.81 -8.07 -7.57
C ASP A 49 -5.92 -8.09 -8.62
N MET A 50 -5.53 -8.18 -9.89
CA MET A 50 -6.45 -8.09 -11.04
C MET A 50 -7.42 -6.89 -10.97
N GLY A 51 -6.96 -5.76 -10.42
CA GLY A 51 -7.76 -4.53 -10.25
C GLY A 51 -8.70 -4.52 -9.03
N LYS A 52 -8.78 -5.61 -8.27
CA LYS A 52 -9.58 -5.70 -7.04
C LYS A 52 -8.69 -5.51 -5.81
N LYS A 53 -9.16 -4.74 -4.83
CA LYS A 53 -8.47 -4.61 -3.53
C LYS A 53 -8.46 -5.93 -2.77
N VAL A 54 -7.26 -6.38 -2.43
CA VAL A 54 -7.03 -7.61 -1.64
C VAL A 54 -6.47 -7.32 -0.25
N ALA A 55 -5.73 -6.22 -0.10
CA ALA A 55 -5.14 -5.79 1.17
C ALA A 55 -4.91 -4.27 1.21
N HIS A 56 -4.41 -3.77 2.33
CA HIS A 56 -4.08 -2.38 2.56
C HIS A 56 -2.85 -2.24 3.46
N VAL A 57 -1.89 -1.41 3.05
CA VAL A 57 -0.74 -1.02 3.85
C VAL A 57 -1.09 0.25 4.63
N SER A 58 -1.06 0.18 5.96
CA SER A 58 -1.25 1.36 6.80
C SER A 58 0.00 2.23 6.84
N PHE A 59 -0.14 3.47 7.31
CA PHE A 59 0.96 4.44 7.39
C PHE A 59 2.24 3.89 8.04
N ASN A 60 2.09 3.05 9.07
CA ASN A 60 3.20 2.42 9.81
C ASN A 60 3.80 1.18 9.13
N GLY A 61 3.36 0.83 7.93
CA GLY A 61 3.87 -0.31 7.16
C GLY A 61 3.21 -1.65 7.49
N ARG A 62 2.20 -1.71 8.35
CA ARG A 62 1.45 -2.96 8.57
C ARG A 62 0.56 -3.27 7.39
N VAL A 63 0.38 -4.55 7.09
CA VAL A 63 -0.47 -4.98 5.98
C VAL A 63 -1.72 -5.65 6.53
N TRP A 64 -2.87 -5.14 6.13
CA TRP A 64 -4.18 -5.61 6.55
C TRP A 64 -4.89 -6.27 5.38
N ALA A 65 -5.34 -7.50 5.57
CA ALA A 65 -6.23 -8.18 4.64
C ALA A 65 -7.59 -7.46 4.60
N ALA A 66 -8.35 -7.68 3.52
CA ALA A 66 -9.69 -7.10 3.37
C ALA A 66 -10.68 -7.48 4.49
N ASN A 67 -10.44 -8.57 5.22
CA ASN A 67 -11.23 -9.01 6.36
C ASN A 67 -10.77 -8.40 7.71
N GLY A 68 -9.82 -7.46 7.70
CA GLY A 68 -9.31 -6.80 8.90
C GLY A 68 -8.23 -7.59 9.65
N LYS A 69 -7.79 -8.74 9.15
CA LYS A 69 -6.67 -9.49 9.74
C LYS A 69 -5.34 -8.86 9.35
N GLU A 70 -4.47 -8.60 10.33
CA GLU A 70 -3.07 -8.22 10.10
C GLU A 70 -2.32 -9.42 9.49
N ILE A 71 -1.62 -9.16 8.38
CA ILE A 71 -0.81 -10.15 7.65
C ILE A 71 0.63 -10.09 8.14
N ILE A 72 1.17 -8.87 8.26
CA ILE A 72 2.51 -8.53 8.77
C ILE A 72 2.49 -7.17 9.49
#